data_AF-A0A350MTK0-F1
#
_entry.id   AF-A0A350MTK0-F1
#
_cell.length_a   1.000
_cell.length_b   1.000
_cell.length_c   1.000
_cell.angle_alpha   90.00
_cell.angle_beta   90.00
_cell.angle_gamma   90.00
#
_symmetry.space_group_name_H-M   'P 1'
#
loop_
_entity.id
_entity.type
_entity.pdbx_description
1 polymer ?
#
loop_
_entity_poly.entity_id
_entity_poly.type
_entity_poly.pdbx_seq_one_letter_code
_entity_poly.pdbx_strand_id
1 'polypeptide(L)'
;GTSFILIVLVVLILIFVFLGRQPLLMRILSRLAVIPLVAGISYEIIKLARNHRDSRFVQALMAPGLALQKMTTLEPSLDQLEVAIASLERLLILEGVRDEDEVETLP
;
A
#
# COMPACT_ATOMS: atom_id res chain seq x y z
N GLY A 1 -3.97 0.13 0.95
CA GLY A 1 -3.46 -1.20 1.33
C GLY A 1 -2.16 -1.10 2.10
N THR A 2 -1.17 -0.39 1.56
CA THR A 2 0.18 -0.20 2.14
C THR A 2 0.20 0.29 3.59
N SER A 3 -0.64 1.27 3.96
CA SER A 3 -0.70 1.76 5.35
C SER A 3 -1.16 0.71 6.36
N PHE A 4 -2.01 -0.25 5.96
CA PHE A 4 -2.43 -1.36 6.81
C PHE A 4 -1.24 -2.27 7.13
N ILE A 5 -0.46 -2.62 6.11
CA ILE A 5 0.71 -3.50 6.24
C ILE A 5 1.76 -2.88 7.17
N LEU A 6 1.99 -1.57 7.06
CA LEU A 6 2.93 -0.86 7.95
C LEU A 6 2.48 -0.87 9.41
N ILE A 7 1.20 -0.61 9.68
CA ILE A 7 0.67 -0.63 11.05
C ILE A 7 0.77 -2.04 11.63
N VAL A 8 0.38 -3.06 10.87
CA VAL A 8 0.53 -4.47 11.25
C VAL A 8 1.99 -4.80 11.55
N LEU A 9 2.94 -4.36 10.71
CA LEU A 9 4.36 -4.59 10.92
C LEU A 9 4.87 -3.95 12.21
N VAL A 10 4.51 -2.70 12.49
CA VAL A 10 4.91 -2.01 13.73
C VAL A 10 4.34 -2.72 14.96
N VAL A 11 3.06 -3.07 14.94
CA VAL A 11 2.41 -3.80 16.04
C VAL A 11 3.05 -5.17 16.23
N LEU A 12 3.40 -5.85 15.14
CA LEU A 12 4.09 -7.12 15.16
C LEU A 12 5.47 -6.99 15.84
N ILE A 13 6.29 -6.02 15.44
CA ILE A 13 7.59 -5.75 16.08
C ILE A 13 7.41 -5.52 17.57
N LEU A 14 6.47 -4.65 17.97
CA LEU A 14 6.21 -4.36 19.38
C LEU A 14 5.86 -5.62 20.16
N ILE A 15 4.92 -6.45 19.68
CA ILE A 15 4.51 -7.68 20.36
C ILE A 15 5.67 -8.68 20.45
N PHE A 16 6.42 -8.88 19.37
CA PHE A 16 7.52 -9.84 19.34
C PHE A 16 8.71 -9.43 20.21
N VAL A 17 8.95 -8.13 20.40
CA VAL A 17 9.99 -7.62 21.32
C VAL A 17 9.73 -8.10 22.76
N PHE A 18 8.47 -8.20 23.20
CA PHE A 18 8.13 -8.65 24.55
C PHE A 18 8.09 -10.18 24.70
N LEU A 19 8.02 -10.96 23.62
CA LEU A 19 7.76 -12.40 23.68
C LEU A 19 8.99 -13.26 24.05
N GLY A 20 10.20 -12.70 23.92
CA GLY A 20 11.46 -13.33 24.35
C GLY A 20 11.83 -14.62 23.60
N ARG A 21 12.82 -15.36 24.13
CA ARG A 21 13.18 -16.70 23.62
C ARG A 21 12.35 -17.76 24.33
N GLN A 22 11.55 -18.50 23.56
CA GLN A 22 10.69 -19.58 24.05
C GLN A 22 11.09 -20.94 23.49
N PRO A 23 10.84 -22.05 24.22
CA PRO A 23 11.03 -23.40 23.72
C PRO A 23 10.13 -23.68 22.50
N LEU A 24 10.51 -24.66 21.67
CA LEU A 24 9.95 -24.87 20.32
C LEU A 24 8.41 -24.91 20.28
N LEU A 25 7.79 -25.69 21.17
CA LEU A 25 6.33 -25.85 21.22
C LEU A 25 5.63 -24.53 21.58
N MET A 26 6.11 -23.87 22.63
CA MET A 26 5.55 -22.60 23.11
C MET A 26 5.73 -21.47 22.07
N ARG A 27 6.84 -21.51 21.33
CA ARG A 27 7.10 -20.60 20.19
C ARG A 27 6.10 -20.78 19.05
N ILE A 28 5.67 -22.00 18.75
CA ILE A 28 4.67 -22.25 17.69
C ILE A 28 3.30 -21.76 18.14
N LEU A 29 2.86 -22.13 19.35
CA LEU A 29 1.56 -21.71 19.88
C LEU A 29 1.45 -20.19 20.00
N SER A 30 2.49 -19.55 20.55
CA SER A 30 2.51 -18.09 20.69
C SER A 30 2.43 -17.38 19.33
N ARG A 31 3.13 -17.87 18.30
CA ARG A 31 3.03 -17.29 16.94
C ARG A 31 1.64 -17.43 16.35
N LEU A 32 0.98 -18.58 16.53
CA LEU A 32 -0.35 -18.81 16.01
C LEU A 32 -1.39 -17.91 16.72
N ALA A 33 -1.26 -17.73 18.04
CA ALA A 33 -2.11 -16.85 18.83
C ALA A 33 -1.87 -15.36 18.55
N VAL A 34 -0.64 -14.97 18.20
CA VAL A 34 -0.28 -13.58 17.89
C VAL A 34 -0.92 -13.11 16.58
N ILE A 35 -1.19 -13.99 15.60
CA ILE A 35 -1.81 -13.62 14.32
C ILE A 35 -3.16 -12.90 14.50
N PRO A 36 -4.18 -13.51 15.16
CA PRO A 36 -5.46 -12.84 15.36
C PRO A 36 -5.35 -11.62 16.28
N LEU A 37 -4.46 -11.65 17.27
CA LEU A 37 -4.23 -10.54 18.20
C LEU A 37 -3.69 -9.31 17.47
N VAL A 38 -2.63 -9.47 16.66
CA VAL A 38 -2.04 -8.40 15.86
C VAL A 38 -3.06 -7.87 14.86
N ALA A 39 -3.81 -8.75 14.19
CA ALA A 39 -4.83 -8.34 13.23
C ALA A 39 -5.92 -7.49 13.89
N GLY A 40 -6.43 -7.91 15.05
CA GLY A 40 -7.44 -7.17 15.82
C GLY A 40 -6.95 -5.81 16.30
N ILE A 41 -5.77 -5.75 16.92
CA ILE A 41 -5.17 -4.48 17.40
C ILE A 41 -4.93 -3.53 16.23
N SER A 42 -4.35 -4.03 15.14
CA SER A 42 -4.06 -3.21 13.96
C SER A 42 -5.33 -2.65 13.34
N TYR A 43 -6.41 -3.45 13.29
CA TYR A 43 -7.71 -3.01 12.81
C TYR A 43 -8.29 -1.87 13.66
N GLU A 44 -8.26 -2.00 15.00
CA GLU A 44 -8.77 -0.95 15.90
C GLU A 44 -7.94 0.33 15.82
N ILE A 45 -6.62 0.23 15.71
CA ILE A 45 -5.75 1.41 15.49
C ILE A 45 -6.12 2.12 14.19
N ILE A 46 -6.32 1.38 13.10
CA ILE A 46 -6.69 1.95 11.81
C ILE A 46 -8.09 2.57 11.86
N LYS A 47 -9.03 1.90 12.52
CA LYS A 47 -10.38 2.42 12.72
C LYS A 47 -10.35 3.72 13.52
N LEU A 48 -9.55 3.79 14.58
CA LEU A 48 -9.36 4.99 15.38
C LEU A 48 -8.70 6.11 14.56
N ALA A 49 -7.69 5.78 13.76
CA ALA A 49 -7.01 6.71 12.88
C ALA A 49 -7.96 7.30 11.82
N ARG A 50 -8.91 6.51 11.31
CA ARG A 50 -9.96 7.02 10.41
C ARG A 50 -10.93 7.96 11.11
N ASN A 51 -11.28 7.70 12.37
CA ASN A 51 -12.22 8.52 13.13
C ASN A 51 -11.59 9.82 13.67
N HIS A 52 -10.27 9.87 13.84
CA HIS A 52 -9.55 11.02 14.42
C HIS A 52 -8.46 11.54 13.48
N ARG A 53 -8.79 11.77 12.20
CA ARG A 53 -7.83 12.26 11.20
C ARG A 53 -7.19 13.62 11.57
N ASP A 54 -7.89 14.42 12.36
CA ASP A 54 -7.42 15.75 12.76
C ASP A 54 -6.42 15.71 13.93
N SER A 55 -6.22 14.54 14.55
CA SER A 55 -5.23 14.38 15.61
C SER A 55 -3.81 14.34 15.04
N ARG A 56 -2.93 15.24 15.53
CA ARG A 56 -1.51 15.31 15.12
C ARG A 56 -0.78 13.99 15.35
N PHE A 57 -1.16 13.22 16.37
CA PHE A 57 -0.59 11.89 16.64
C PHE A 57 -0.96 10.88 15.55
N VAL A 58 -2.22 10.87 15.12
CA VAL A 58 -2.70 10.00 14.04
C VAL A 58 -2.00 10.34 12.74
N GLN A 59 -1.86 11.64 12.42
CA GLN A 59 -1.15 12.08 11.23
C GLN A 59 0.32 11.65 11.23
N ALA A 60 1.01 11.75 12.37
CA ALA A 60 2.40 11.29 12.49
C ALA A 60 2.53 9.77 12.29
N LEU A 61 1.60 8.98 12.83
CA LEU A 61 1.59 7.52 12.64
C LEU A 61 1.32 7.12 11.18
N MET A 62 0.46 7.88 10.47
CA MET A 62 0.11 7.61 9.07
C MET A 62 1.11 8.18 8.04
N ALA A 63 1.87 9.22 8.41
CA ALA A 63 2.84 9.89 7.56
C ALA A 63 3.81 8.94 6.82
N PRO A 64 4.46 7.94 7.46
CA PRO A 64 5.37 7.04 6.75
C PRO A 64 4.67 6.20 5.69
N GLY A 65 3.42 5.77 5.94
CA GLY A 65 2.65 5.02 4.94
C GLY A 65 2.23 5.86 3.75
N LEU A 66 1.85 7.11 4.00
CA LEU A 66 1.58 8.10 2.95
C LEU A 66 2.84 8.45 2.16
N ALA A 67 3.99 8.58 2.82
CA ALA A 67 5.26 8.84 2.16
C ALA A 67 5.67 7.69 1.21
N LEU A 68 5.52 6.44 1.66
CA LEU A 68 5.77 5.26 0.83
C LEU A 68 4.79 5.19 -0.35
N GLN A 69 3.51 5.47 -0.11
CA GLN A 69 2.52 5.53 -1.19
C GLN A 69 2.87 6.63 -2.20
N LYS A 70 3.28 7.80 -1.72
CA LYS A 70 3.64 8.95 -2.56
C LYS A 70 4.73 8.58 -3.56
N MET A 71 5.70 7.73 -3.20
CA MET A 71 6.73 7.28 -4.13
C MET A 71 6.18 6.50 -5.33
N THR A 72 5.08 5.75 -5.14
CA THR A 72 4.44 4.95 -6.20
C THR A 72 3.32 5.66 -6.94
N THR A 73 2.82 6.79 -6.40
CA THR A 73 1.75 7.58 -6.98
C THR A 73 2.22 9.00 -7.31
N LEU A 74 3.52 9.15 -7.62
CA LEU A 74 4.01 10.42 -8.16
C LEU A 74 3.31 10.69 -9.49
N GLU A 75 2.98 11.95 -9.71
CA GLU A 75 2.41 12.39 -10.98
C GLU A 75 3.46 12.19 -12.09
N PRO A 76 3.11 11.52 -13.19
CA PRO A 76 4.04 11.26 -14.29
C PRO A 76 4.46 12.57 -14.96
N SER A 77 5.69 12.57 -15.49
CA SER A 77 6.17 13.67 -16.35
C SER A 77 5.45 13.71 -17.70
N LEU A 78 5.52 14.86 -18.39
CA LEU A 78 4.89 15.02 -19.71
C LEU A 78 5.40 13.98 -20.73
N ASP A 79 6.71 13.74 -20.77
CA ASP A 79 7.32 12.74 -21.65
C ASP A 79 6.79 11.32 -21.39
N GLN A 80 6.56 10.98 -20.11
CA GLN A 80 5.96 9.70 -19.75
C GLN A 80 4.50 9.60 -20.20
N LEU A 81 3.76 10.72 -20.20
CA LEU A 81 2.39 10.78 -20.69
C LEU A 81 2.33 10.55 -22.21
N GLU A 82 3.22 11.20 -22.96
CA GLU A 82 3.30 11.05 -24.42
C GLU A 82 3.57 9.60 -24.83
N VAL A 83 4.57 8.97 -24.22
CA VAL A 83 4.89 7.55 -24.46
C VAL A 83 3.74 6.63 -24.05
N ALA A 84 3.07 6.92 -22.92
CA ALA A 84 1.91 6.15 -22.48
C ALA A 84 0.74 6.23 -23.47
N ILE A 85 0.45 7.41 -24.03
CA ILE A 85 -0.58 7.59 -25.04
C ILE A 85 -0.19 6.85 -26.33
N ALA A 86 1.01 7.08 -26.85
CA ALA A 86 1.46 6.44 -28.09
C ALA A 86 1.45 4.91 -28.01
N SER A 87 1.89 4.34 -26.89
CA SER A 87 1.84 2.89 -26.67
C SER A 87 0.42 2.34 -26.55
N LEU A 88 -0.49 3.07 -25.90
CA LEU A 88 -1.90 2.68 -25.77
C LEU A 88 -2.62 2.74 -27.12
N GLU A 89 -2.39 3.77 -27.93
CA GLU A 89 -2.99 3.89 -29.26
C GLU A 89 -2.54 2.77 -30.19
N ARG A 90 -1.25 2.42 -30.15
CA ARG A 90 -0.72 1.29 -30.93
C ARG A 90 -1.34 -0.04 -30.49
N LEU A 91 -1.59 -0.23 -29.19
CA LEU A 91 -2.28 -1.42 -28.68
C LEU A 91 -3.71 -1.51 -29.24
N LEU A 92 -4.46 -0.40 -29.22
CA LEU A 92 -5.84 -0.36 -29.71
C LEU A 92 -5.95 -0.67 -31.21
N ILE A 93 -4.98 -0.24 -32.01
CA ILE A 93 -4.86 -0.64 -33.42
C ILE A 93 -4.66 -2.16 -33.53
N LEU A 94 -3.71 -2.71 -32.77
CA LEU A 94 -3.41 -4.14 -32.81
C LEU A 94 -4.59 -5.02 -32.38
N GLU A 95 -5.43 -4.53 -31.46
CA GLU A 95 -6.66 -5.20 -31.05
C GLU A 95 -7.82 -4.99 -32.04
N GLY A 96 -7.63 -4.19 -33.10
CA GLY A 96 -8.66 -3.88 -34.10
C GLY A 96 -9.81 -3.02 -33.54
N VAL A 97 -9.56 -2.31 -32.43
CA VAL A 97 -10.52 -1.42 -31.78
C VAL A 97 -10.52 -0.04 -32.44
N ARG A 98 -9.38 0.37 -33.02
CA ARG A 98 -9.20 1.65 -33.72
C ARG A 98 -8.47 1.41 -35.06
N ASP A 99 -8.83 2.15 -36.10
CA ASP A 99 -8.15 2.08 -37.40
C ASP A 99 -6.88 2.95 -37.40
N GLU A 100 -5.86 2.56 -38.21
CA GLU A 100 -4.57 3.29 -38.28
C GLU A 100 -4.76 4.75 -38.73
N ASP A 101 -5.76 4.99 -39.58
CA ASP A 101 -6.09 6.26 -40.23
C ASP A 101 -6.52 7.36 -39.22
N GLU A 102 -7.06 6.98 -38.07
CA GLU A 102 -7.52 7.92 -37.04
C GLU A 102 -6.37 8.47 -36.18
N VAL A 103 -5.20 7.81 -36.18
CA VAL A 103 -4.08 8.13 -35.28
C VAL A 103 -3.14 9.17 -35.89
N GLU A 104 -3.00 9.17 -37.22
CA GLU A 104 -2.09 10.05 -37.96
C GLU A 104 -2.58 11.51 -38.03
N THR A 105 -3.77 11.81 -37.50
CA THR A 105 -4.39 13.16 -37.52
C THR A 105 -4.25 13.94 -36.20
N LEU A 106 -3.69 13.33 -35.16
CA LEU A 106 -3.41 14.02 -33.89
C LEU A 106 -2.04 14.71 -33.96
N PRO A 107 -1.95 16.00 -33.57
CA PRO A 107 -0.71 16.79 -33.62
C PRO A 107 0.37 16.31 -32.65
#